data_AF-A0A6G1R4Z9-F1
#
_entry.id   AF-A0A6G1R4Z9-F1
#
_cell.length_a   1.000
_cell.length_b   1.000
_cell.length_c   1.000
_cell.angle_alpha   90.00
_cell.angle_beta   90.00
_cell.angle_gamma   90.00
#
_symmetry.space_group_name_H-M   'P 1'
#
loop_
_entity.id
_entity.type
_entity.pdbx_description
1 polymer ?
#
loop_
_entity_poly.entity_id
_entity_poly.type
_entity_poly.pdbx_seq_one_letter_code
_entity_poly.pdbx_strand_id
1 'polypeptide(L)'
;MGCSVEQRAENSKVEEGTGHLGRLQECCKGMQDEMRKAKASSEVNLARGIKVNRKGFFKYARSKRKTRENVDPLWNEAGVMVMGDVQKVELLNATFASVFTAQTSPQVPQTLE
;
A
#
# COMPACT_ATOMS: atom_id res chain seq x y z
N MET A 1 56.59 -2.91 -18.55
CA MET A 1 55.78 -1.67 -18.57
C MET A 1 54.29 -1.91 -18.93
N GLY A 2 53.82 -3.16 -19.15
CA GLY A 2 52.44 -3.42 -19.59
C GLY A 2 51.35 -3.35 -18.50
N CYS A 3 51.68 -3.72 -17.26
CA CYS A 3 50.68 -3.89 -16.18
C CYS A 3 49.95 -2.58 -15.77
N SER A 4 50.65 -1.43 -15.80
CA SER A 4 50.06 -0.14 -15.40
C SER A 4 49.10 0.46 -16.43
N VAL A 5 49.21 0.08 -17.71
CA VAL A 5 48.35 0.60 -18.78
C VAL A 5 47.01 -0.14 -18.82
N GLU A 6 47.01 -1.45 -18.61
CA GLU A 6 45.79 -2.25 -18.48
C GLU A 6 44.95 -1.83 -17.27
N GLN A 7 45.59 -1.61 -16.10
CA GLN A 7 44.89 -1.14 -14.91
C GLN A 7 44.21 0.23 -15.11
N ARG A 8 44.81 1.12 -15.92
CA ARG A 8 44.25 2.44 -16.25
C ARG A 8 43.07 2.34 -17.21
N ALA A 9 43.11 1.41 -18.17
CA ALA A 9 42.02 1.16 -19.09
C ALA A 9 40.81 0.51 -18.40
N GLU A 10 41.04 -0.36 -17.42
CA GLU A 10 40.00 -1.01 -16.62
C GLU A 10 39.32 -0.01 -15.67
N ASN A 11 40.09 0.83 -14.96
CA ASN A 11 39.55 1.91 -14.14
C ASN A 11 38.75 2.94 -14.96
N SER A 12 39.19 3.25 -16.19
CA SER A 12 38.44 4.13 -17.10
C SER A 12 37.10 3.54 -17.55
N LYS A 13 37.02 2.21 -17.76
CA LYS A 13 35.77 1.51 -18.10
C LYS A 13 34.79 1.45 -16.93
N VAL A 14 35.30 1.30 -15.69
CA VAL A 14 34.47 1.29 -14.47
C VAL A 14 33.86 2.66 -14.19
N GLU A 15 34.61 3.75 -14.39
CA GLU A 15 34.10 5.13 -14.26
C GLU A 15 33.02 5.45 -15.33
N GLU A 16 33.22 5.03 -16.58
CA GLU A 16 32.19 5.18 -17.64
C GLU A 16 30.90 4.41 -17.33
N GLY A 17 31.01 3.18 -16.82
CA GLY A 17 29.87 2.34 -16.42
C GLY A 17 29.10 2.92 -15.23
N THR A 18 29.81 3.48 -14.25
CA THR A 18 29.23 4.13 -13.07
C THR A 18 28.49 5.42 -13.44
N GLY A 19 29.05 6.21 -14.36
CA GLY A 19 28.39 7.39 -14.93
C GLY A 19 27.13 7.05 -15.73
N HIS A 20 27.09 5.91 -16.42
CA HIS A 20 25.94 5.49 -17.21
C HIS A 20 24.74 5.07 -16.34
N LEU A 21 24.98 4.40 -15.22
CA LEU A 21 23.95 4.06 -14.24
C LEU A 21 23.38 5.31 -13.56
N GLY A 22 24.24 6.28 -13.21
CA GLY A 22 23.81 7.56 -12.66
C GLY A 22 22.89 8.34 -13.61
N ARG A 23 23.26 8.43 -14.89
CA ARG A 23 22.43 9.08 -15.93
C ARG A 23 21.08 8.39 -16.12
N LEU A 24 21.05 7.05 -16.10
CA LEU A 24 19.80 6.30 -16.19
C LEU A 24 18.89 6.56 -14.98
N GLN A 25 19.46 6.61 -13.77
CA GLN A 25 18.72 6.90 -12.55
C GLN A 25 18.12 8.31 -12.56
N GLU A 26 18.89 9.31 -13.00
CA GLU A 26 18.44 10.70 -13.11
C GLU A 26 17.34 10.86 -14.16
N CYS A 27 17.48 10.20 -15.31
CA CYS A 27 16.43 10.13 -16.33
C CYS A 27 15.13 9.53 -15.78
N CYS A 28 15.23 8.39 -15.09
CA CYS A 28 14.08 7.75 -14.45
C CYS A 28 13.40 8.66 -13.41
N LYS A 29 14.18 9.39 -12.60
CA LYS A 29 13.65 10.38 -11.64
C LYS A 29 12.92 11.50 -12.36
N GLY A 30 13.53 12.07 -13.40
CA GLY A 30 12.93 13.13 -14.22
C GLY A 30 11.60 12.69 -14.84
N MET A 31 11.54 11.48 -15.42
CA MET A 31 10.31 10.93 -15.98
C MET A 31 9.21 10.77 -14.91
N GLN A 32 9.56 10.27 -13.72
CA GLN A 32 8.60 10.14 -12.63
C GLN A 32 8.09 11.49 -12.14
N ASP A 33 8.96 12.50 -12.06
CA ASP A 33 8.59 13.86 -11.66
C ASP A 33 7.59 14.46 -12.66
N GLU A 34 7.85 14.33 -13.95
CA GLU A 34 6.93 14.78 -14.99
C GLU A 34 5.60 14.04 -14.96
N MET A 35 5.61 12.72 -14.71
CA MET A 35 4.38 11.96 -14.49
C MET A 35 3.59 12.47 -13.27
N ARG A 36 4.26 12.80 -12.16
CA ARG A 36 3.61 13.34 -10.96
C ARG A 36 3.02 14.73 -11.22
N LYS A 37 3.74 15.61 -11.91
CA LYS A 37 3.25 16.95 -12.31
C LYS A 37 2.04 16.87 -13.23
N ALA A 38 2.12 16.04 -14.27
CA ALA A 38 1.01 15.85 -15.21
C ALA A 38 -0.24 15.31 -14.50
N LYS A 39 -0.05 14.35 -13.59
CA LYS A 39 -1.13 13.83 -12.75
C LYS A 39 -1.74 14.91 -11.87
N ALA A 40 -0.95 15.69 -11.14
CA ALA A 40 -1.43 16.75 -10.27
C ALA A 40 -2.23 17.81 -11.06
N SER A 41 -1.74 18.21 -12.23
CA SER A 41 -2.46 19.14 -13.13
C SER A 41 -3.83 18.57 -13.55
N SER A 42 -3.89 17.29 -13.91
CA SER A 42 -5.15 16.64 -14.28
C SER A 42 -6.16 16.58 -13.13
N GLU A 43 -5.70 16.33 -11.89
CA GLU A 43 -6.54 16.30 -10.70
C GLU A 43 -7.11 17.67 -10.37
N VAL A 44 -6.31 18.74 -10.48
CA VAL A 44 -6.75 20.12 -10.30
C VAL A 44 -7.81 20.50 -11.32
N ASN A 45 -7.63 20.14 -12.59
CA ASN A 45 -8.60 20.39 -13.65
C ASN A 45 -9.93 19.65 -13.38
N LEU A 46 -9.85 18.42 -12.91
CA LEU A 46 -11.02 17.61 -12.55
C LEU A 46 -11.79 18.20 -11.36
N ALA A 47 -11.08 18.68 -10.34
CA ALA A 47 -11.68 19.34 -9.18
C ALA A 47 -12.37 20.67 -9.58
N ARG A 48 -11.71 21.48 -10.41
CA ARG A 48 -12.30 22.73 -10.92
C ARG A 48 -13.54 22.47 -11.79
N GLY A 49 -13.52 21.39 -12.56
CA GLY A 49 -14.62 20.98 -13.43
C GLY A 49 -15.79 20.28 -12.73
N ILE A 50 -15.82 20.18 -11.39
CA ILE A 50 -16.81 19.33 -10.69
C ILE A 50 -18.24 19.71 -11.04
N LYS A 51 -18.55 21.01 -11.18
CA LYS A 51 -19.90 21.50 -11.50
C LYS A 51 -20.34 21.10 -12.91
N VAL A 52 -19.39 20.99 -13.84
CA VAL A 52 -19.62 20.66 -15.26
C VAL A 52 -19.61 19.14 -15.48
N ASN A 53 -18.71 18.41 -14.81
CA ASN A 53 -18.52 16.97 -14.99
C ASN A 53 -18.40 16.24 -13.63
N ARG A 54 -19.50 16.23 -12.86
CA ARG A 54 -19.58 15.49 -11.59
C ARG A 54 -19.25 14.01 -11.76
N LYS A 55 -19.76 13.38 -12.83
CA LYS A 55 -19.56 11.95 -13.09
C LYS A 55 -18.08 11.60 -13.28
N GLY A 56 -17.33 12.43 -14.00
CA GLY A 56 -15.88 12.28 -14.18
C GLY A 56 -15.12 12.33 -12.86
N PHE A 57 -15.47 13.29 -11.99
CA PHE A 57 -14.83 13.44 -10.68
C PHE A 57 -15.03 12.19 -9.81
N PHE A 58 -16.27 11.73 -9.67
CA PHE A 58 -16.56 10.55 -8.84
C PHE A 58 -16.00 9.26 -9.45
N LYS A 59 -15.94 9.14 -10.78
CA LYS A 59 -15.27 8.01 -11.46
C LYS A 59 -13.78 7.97 -11.12
N TYR A 60 -13.10 9.11 -11.19
CA TYR A 60 -11.69 9.21 -10.79
C TYR A 60 -11.49 8.87 -9.32
N ALA A 61 -12.25 9.48 -8.43
CA ALA A 61 -12.18 9.23 -6.98
C ALA A 61 -12.37 7.74 -6.67
N ARG A 62 -13.36 7.08 -7.29
CA ARG A 62 -13.58 5.64 -7.16
C ARG A 62 -12.37 4.84 -7.66
N SER A 63 -11.81 5.18 -8.82
CA SER A 63 -10.65 4.48 -9.39
C SER A 63 -9.37 4.58 -8.55
N LYS A 64 -9.25 5.61 -7.70
CA LYS A 64 -8.10 5.81 -6.80
C LYS A 64 -8.26 5.12 -5.45
N ARG A 65 -9.46 4.69 -5.08
CA ARG A 65 -9.66 3.90 -3.87
C ARG A 65 -9.12 2.49 -4.10
N LYS A 66 -8.30 2.01 -3.16
CA LYS A 66 -7.97 0.57 -3.06
C LYS A 66 -9.16 -0.15 -2.41
N THR A 67 -10.31 -0.16 -3.07
CA THR A 67 -11.42 -0.99 -2.61
C THR A 67 -11.09 -2.42 -3.01
N ARG A 68 -10.57 -3.20 -2.05
CA ARG A 68 -10.61 -4.65 -2.17
C ARG A 68 -12.05 -5.05 -1.89
N GLU A 69 -12.71 -5.70 -2.85
CA GLU A 69 -14.06 -6.23 -2.63
C GLU A 69 -14.07 -7.25 -1.49
N ASN A 70 -12.92 -7.89 -1.23
CA ASN A 70 -12.78 -8.94 -0.26
C ASN A 70 -11.72 -8.62 0.78
N VAL A 71 -11.92 -9.14 1.98
CA VAL A 71 -10.88 -9.19 3.01
C VAL A 71 -9.81 -10.19 2.55
N ASP A 72 -8.54 -9.82 2.74
CA ASP A 72 -7.39 -10.70 2.54
C ASP A 72 -7.55 -11.99 3.37
N PRO A 73 -6.85 -13.09 2.99
CA PRO A 73 -6.86 -14.30 3.79
C PRO A 73 -6.52 -14.01 5.26
N LEU A 74 -7.33 -14.55 6.16
CA LEU A 74 -7.17 -14.37 7.61
C LEU A 74 -6.54 -15.63 8.20
N TRP A 75 -5.88 -15.51 9.35
CA TRP A 75 -5.42 -16.65 10.11
C TRP A 75 -6.35 -16.85 11.31
N ASN A 76 -6.83 -18.07 11.51
CA ASN A 76 -7.58 -18.41 12.71
C ASN A 76 -6.64 -18.75 13.88
N GLU A 77 -7.22 -18.99 15.06
CA GLU A 77 -6.48 -19.37 16.27
C GLU A 77 -5.69 -20.67 16.13
N ALA A 78 -6.15 -21.59 15.26
CA ALA A 78 -5.46 -22.84 14.96
C ALA A 78 -4.29 -22.67 13.97
N GLY A 79 -3.98 -21.43 13.55
CA GLY A 79 -2.92 -21.15 12.58
C GLY A 79 -3.24 -21.63 11.17
N VAL A 80 -4.53 -21.78 10.82
CA VAL A 80 -4.99 -22.15 9.48
C VAL A 80 -5.41 -20.89 8.72
N MET A 81 -5.02 -20.82 7.45
CA MET A 81 -5.41 -19.74 6.55
C MET A 81 -6.87 -19.91 6.09
N VAL A 82 -7.70 -18.93 6.42
CA VAL A 82 -9.11 -18.84 6.07
C VAL A 82 -9.26 -17.96 4.83
N MET A 83 -9.72 -18.58 3.74
CA MET A 83 -9.95 -17.89 2.46
C MET A 83 -11.44 -17.68 2.15
N GLY A 84 -12.33 -18.55 2.66
CA GLY A 84 -13.76 -18.50 2.39
C GLY A 84 -14.47 -17.35 3.11
N ASP A 85 -15.36 -16.64 2.42
CA ASP A 85 -15.98 -15.42 2.95
C ASP A 85 -16.85 -15.69 4.18
N VAL A 86 -17.60 -16.79 4.20
CA VAL A 86 -18.43 -17.18 5.37
C VAL A 86 -17.57 -17.37 6.62
N GLN A 87 -16.48 -18.13 6.47
CA GLN A 87 -15.56 -18.43 7.57
C GLN A 87 -14.82 -17.18 8.05
N LYS A 88 -14.46 -16.27 7.13
CA LYS A 88 -13.86 -14.96 7.48
C LYS A 88 -14.85 -14.11 8.30
N VAL A 89 -16.13 -14.10 7.92
CA VAL A 89 -17.18 -13.36 8.65
C VAL A 89 -17.39 -13.93 10.04
N GLU A 90 -17.47 -15.26 10.18
CA GLU A 90 -17.62 -15.93 11.48
C GLU A 90 -16.42 -15.63 12.40
N LEU A 91 -15.19 -15.72 11.87
CA LEU A 91 -13.98 -15.42 12.62
C LEU A 91 -13.98 -13.98 13.12
N LEU A 92 -14.25 -13.01 12.24
CA LEU A 92 -14.30 -11.59 12.60
C LEU A 92 -15.39 -11.30 13.64
N ASN A 93 -16.57 -11.88 13.49
CA ASN A 93 -17.68 -11.72 14.43
C ASN A 93 -17.32 -12.28 15.82
N ALA A 94 -16.70 -13.46 15.88
CA ALA A 94 -16.24 -14.06 17.14
C ALA A 94 -15.17 -13.19 17.81
N THR A 95 -14.19 -12.71 17.04
CA THR A 95 -13.16 -11.79 17.55
C THR A 95 -13.77 -10.52 18.10
N PHE A 96 -14.71 -9.90 17.38
CA PHE A 96 -15.39 -8.69 17.83
C PHE A 96 -16.18 -8.94 19.11
N ALA A 97 -16.99 -10.00 19.17
CA ALA A 97 -17.79 -10.33 20.35
C ALA A 97 -16.93 -10.56 21.60
N SER A 98 -15.76 -11.19 21.46
CA SER A 98 -14.83 -11.41 22.57
C SER A 98 -14.30 -10.12 23.18
N VAL A 99 -14.23 -9.01 22.44
CA VAL A 99 -13.81 -7.70 22.99
C VAL A 99 -14.91 -7.09 23.87
N PHE A 100 -16.18 -7.47 23.64
CA PHE A 100 -17.34 -6.92 24.34
C PHE A 100 -17.89 -7.80 25.46
N THR A 101 -17.30 -8.97 25.72
CA THR A 101 -17.62 -9.75 26.92
C THR A 101 -17.06 -9.06 28.16
N ALA A 102 -17.90 -8.24 28.81
CA ALA A 102 -17.66 -7.77 30.16
C ALA A 102 -17.56 -8.98 31.09
N GLN A 103 -16.50 -9.07 31.91
CA GLN A 103 -16.44 -10.05 32.99
C GLN A 103 -17.58 -9.75 33.95
N THR A 104 -18.70 -10.47 33.83
CA THR A 104 -19.73 -10.48 34.85
C THR A 104 -19.14 -11.24 36.03
N SER A 105 -18.48 -10.52 36.94
CA SER A 105 -18.19 -11.04 38.26
C SER A 105 -19.53 -11.50 38.86
N PRO A 106 -19.65 -12.75 39.34
CA PRO A 106 -20.85 -13.17 40.05
C PRO A 106 -20.87 -12.41 41.38
N GLN A 107 -21.52 -11.26 41.40
CA GLN A 107 -21.89 -10.58 42.63
C GLN A 107 -22.92 -11.48 43.30
N VAL A 108 -22.46 -12.33 44.23
CA VAL A 108 -23.32 -13.12 45.09
C VAL A 108 -24.16 -12.14 45.91
N PRO A 109 -25.50 -12.14 45.83
CA PRO A 109 -26.32 -11.39 46.76
C PRO A 109 -26.16 -12.04 48.14
N GLN A 110 -25.46 -11.38 49.06
CA GLN A 110 -25.48 -11.78 50.46
C GLN A 110 -26.84 -11.37 51.03
N THR A 111 -27.78 -12.30 51.05
CA THR A 111 -28.96 -12.21 51.90
C THR A 111 -28.52 -12.55 53.31
N LEU A 112 -28.39 -11.52 54.16
CA LEU A 112 -28.20 -11.65 55.59
C LEU A 112 -29.60 -11.67 56.23
N GLU A 113 -29.95 -12.81 56.82
CA GLU A 113 -31.02 -12.95 57.82
C GLU A 113 -30.66 -12.21 59.11
#